data_AF-A0A960EHB2-F1
#
_entry.id   AF-A0A960EHB2-F1
#
_cell.length_a   1.000
_cell.length_b   1.000
_cell.length_c   1.000
_cell.angle_alpha   90.00
_cell.angle_beta   90.00
_cell.angle_gamma   90.00
#
_symmetry.space_group_name_H-M   'P 1'
#
loop_
_entity.id
_entity.type
_entity.pdbx_description
1 polymer ?
#
loop_
_entity_poly.entity_id
_entity_poly.type
_entity_poly.pdbx_seq_one_letter_code
_entity_poly.pdbx_strand_id
1 'polypeptide(L)'
;MDRRPEVPEPARRRRPVAVGAVACLAVAAMLAVLGTGAWRTQRGWEVEVTRTAADLPEALRAVLWPAMQLGNRFVALGLVVVVVLAGRRRAAGVIGAAALGAYLASTALKLLVDRPRLDPTVLGRARWEAVHDAALPSTHTAIAVAAGATLGAGIALAVVAIAGPPPTPHPTGEDPRR
;
A
#
# COMPACT_ATOMS: atom_id res chain seq x y z
N MET A 1 -36.83 3.42 46.31
CA MET A 1 -36.14 2.59 45.30
C MET A 1 -34.95 3.38 44.80
N ASP A 2 -33.77 2.97 45.24
CA ASP A 2 -32.51 3.70 45.11
C ASP A 2 -31.84 3.31 43.78
N ARG A 3 -31.96 4.16 42.75
CA ARG A 3 -31.30 3.94 41.45
C ARG A 3 -29.83 4.30 41.62
N ARG A 4 -28.99 3.29 41.86
CA ARG A 4 -27.54 3.48 41.80
C ARG A 4 -27.16 3.96 40.40
N PRO A 5 -26.35 5.02 40.27
CA PRO A 5 -25.89 5.49 38.97
C PRO A 5 -25.07 4.38 38.31
N GLU A 6 -25.44 4.02 37.09
CA GLU A 6 -24.65 3.10 36.25
C GLU A 6 -23.27 3.72 36.05
N VAL A 7 -22.24 3.06 36.58
CA VAL A 7 -20.85 3.44 36.35
C VAL A 7 -20.56 3.12 34.88
N PRO A 8 -20.25 4.11 34.03
CA PRO A 8 -19.98 3.87 32.62
C PRO A 8 -18.79 2.92 32.49
N GLU A 9 -19.00 1.78 31.83
CA GLU A 9 -17.98 0.78 31.61
C GLU A 9 -16.79 1.42 30.88
N PRO A 10 -15.56 1.35 31.44
CA PRO A 10 -14.42 2.02 30.84
C PRO A 10 -14.18 1.46 29.45
N ALA A 11 -14.37 2.30 28.42
CA ALA A 11 -14.18 1.96 27.02
C ALA A 11 -12.84 1.22 26.86
N ARG A 12 -12.89 -0.07 26.52
CA ARG A 12 -11.71 -0.92 26.33
C ARG A 12 -10.81 -0.28 25.27
N ARG A 13 -9.77 0.44 25.72
CA ARG A 13 -8.70 0.96 24.86
C ARG A 13 -8.03 -0.24 24.19
N ARG A 14 -8.39 -0.52 22.94
CA ARG A 14 -7.73 -1.55 22.12
C ARG A 14 -6.24 -1.26 22.10
N ARG A 15 -5.44 -2.20 22.59
CA ARG A 15 -4.01 -2.01 22.91
C ARG A 15 -3.21 -1.77 21.61
N PRO A 16 -2.66 -0.56 21.38
CA PRO A 16 -1.86 -0.26 20.19
C PRO A 16 -0.53 -1.06 20.13
N VAL A 17 -0.13 -1.65 21.26
CA VAL A 17 1.11 -2.42 21.43
C VAL A 17 1.20 -3.61 20.48
N ALA A 18 0.07 -4.26 20.16
CA ALA A 18 0.06 -5.43 19.28
C ALA A 18 0.46 -5.07 17.83
N VAL A 19 0.02 -3.92 17.33
CA VAL A 19 0.30 -3.50 15.94
C VAL A 19 1.76 -3.12 15.77
N GLY A 20 2.34 -2.41 16.74
CA GLY A 20 3.76 -2.06 16.73
C GLY A 20 4.67 -3.29 16.76
N ALA A 21 4.37 -4.27 17.62
CA ALA A 21 5.14 -5.51 17.70
C ALA A 21 5.07 -6.32 16.39
N VAL A 22 3.89 -6.44 15.77
CA VAL A 22 3.72 -7.12 14.48
C VAL A 22 4.50 -6.41 13.37
N ALA A 23 4.46 -5.08 13.32
CA ALA A 23 5.22 -4.30 12.35
C ALA A 23 6.74 -4.48 12.53
N CYS A 24 7.23 -4.42 13.77
CA CYS A 24 8.65 -4.65 14.06
C CYS A 24 9.10 -6.07 13.69
N LEU A 25 8.29 -7.09 13.99
CA LEU A 25 8.60 -8.47 13.60
C LEU A 25 8.59 -8.65 12.08
N ALA A 26 7.65 -8.03 11.37
CA ALA A 26 7.61 -8.07 9.90
C ALA A 26 8.85 -7.40 9.29
N VAL A 27 9.28 -6.25 9.82
CA VAL A 27 10.51 -5.56 9.40
C VAL A 27 11.74 -6.41 9.71
N ALA A 28 11.84 -6.98 10.91
CA ALA A 28 12.97 -7.81 11.31
C ALA A 28 13.08 -9.09 10.45
N ALA A 29 11.95 -9.75 10.18
CA ALA A 29 11.91 -10.92 9.28
C ALA A 29 12.32 -10.53 7.85
N MET A 30 11.83 -9.39 7.35
CA MET A 30 12.23 -8.86 6.04
C MET A 30 13.74 -8.62 5.99
N LEU A 31 14.31 -7.94 7.00
CA LEU A 31 15.75 -7.66 7.07
C LEU A 31 16.58 -8.94 7.17
N ALA A 32 16.16 -9.92 7.97
CA ALA A 32 16.83 -11.21 8.09
C ALA A 32 16.85 -11.95 6.75
N VAL A 33 15.72 -11.97 6.05
CA VAL A 33 15.58 -12.58 4.73
C VAL A 33 16.43 -11.86 3.68
N LEU A 34 16.49 -10.53 3.71
CA LEU A 34 17.39 -9.74 2.85
C LEU A 34 18.87 -10.03 3.13
N GLY A 35 19.23 -10.23 4.42
CA GLY A 35 20.59 -10.54 4.86
C GLY A 35 21.11 -11.91 4.41
N THR A 36 20.25 -12.85 4.02
CA THR A 36 20.67 -14.17 3.53
C THR A 36 21.35 -14.14 2.16
N GLY A 37 21.29 -13.03 1.43
CA GLY A 37 21.85 -12.92 0.08
C GLY A 37 21.11 -13.75 -1.00
N ALA A 38 20.10 -14.54 -0.62
CA ALA A 38 19.28 -15.36 -1.51
C ALA A 38 18.51 -14.56 -2.59
N TRP A 39 18.54 -13.23 -2.49
CA TRP A 39 17.92 -12.27 -3.40
C TRP A 39 18.88 -11.75 -4.46
N ARG A 40 20.19 -11.99 -4.35
CA ARG A 40 21.18 -11.49 -5.31
C ARG A 40 21.18 -12.30 -6.60
N THR A 41 20.81 -13.57 -6.53
CA THR A 41 20.71 -14.45 -7.70
C THR A 41 19.30 -14.40 -8.29
N GLN A 42 19.21 -14.45 -9.62
CA GLN A 42 17.94 -14.58 -10.32
C GLN A 42 17.55 -16.05 -10.37
N ARG A 43 16.29 -16.35 -10.05
CA ARG A 43 15.74 -17.71 -10.09
C ARG A 43 15.21 -18.01 -11.49
N GLY A 44 15.27 -19.27 -11.90
CA GLY A 44 14.81 -19.68 -13.24
C GLY A 44 13.36 -19.26 -13.55
N TRP A 45 12.45 -19.40 -12.57
CA TRP A 45 11.06 -18.98 -12.73
C TRP A 45 10.88 -17.46 -12.87
N GLU A 46 11.76 -16.64 -12.28
CA GLU A 46 11.68 -15.17 -12.44
C GLU A 46 12.03 -14.77 -13.87
N VAL A 47 13.03 -15.46 -14.45
CA VAL A 47 13.42 -15.28 -15.86
C VAL A 47 12.25 -15.66 -16.76
N GLU A 48 11.61 -16.80 -16.49
CA GLU A 48 10.46 -17.29 -17.24
C GLU A 48 9.28 -16.31 -17.17
N VAL A 49 8.87 -15.89 -15.98
CA VAL A 49 7.79 -14.89 -15.79
C VAL A 49 8.12 -13.59 -16.52
N THR A 50 9.37 -13.11 -16.44
CA THR A 50 9.76 -11.87 -17.12
C THR A 50 9.73 -12.01 -18.64
N ARG A 51 10.16 -13.16 -19.18
CA ARG A 51 10.04 -13.46 -20.62
C ARG A 51 8.59 -13.51 -21.06
N THR A 52 7.74 -14.25 -20.33
CA THR A 52 6.30 -14.32 -20.61
C THR A 52 5.66 -12.92 -20.59
N ALA A 53 6.04 -12.07 -19.63
CA ALA A 53 5.56 -10.68 -19.58
C ALA A 53 6.08 -9.82 -20.76
N ALA A 54 7.32 -10.03 -21.20
CA ALA A 54 7.89 -9.33 -22.34
C ALA A 54 7.24 -9.74 -23.67
N ASP A 55 6.88 -11.02 -23.80
CA ASP A 55 6.24 -11.62 -24.98
C ASP A 55 4.72 -11.42 -25.04
N LEU A 56 4.15 -10.62 -24.13
CA LEU A 56 2.73 -10.29 -24.19
C LEU A 56 2.35 -9.59 -25.51
N PRO A 57 1.17 -9.90 -26.09
CA PRO A 57 0.62 -9.18 -27.23
C PRO A 57 0.60 -7.67 -27.02
N GLU A 58 0.85 -6.90 -28.08
CA GLU A 58 0.92 -5.42 -28.02
C GLU A 58 -0.34 -4.80 -27.40
N ALA A 59 -1.53 -5.34 -27.70
CA ALA A 59 -2.79 -4.88 -27.11
C ALA A 59 -2.81 -5.01 -25.57
N LEU A 60 -2.27 -6.09 -25.02
CA LEU A 60 -2.16 -6.25 -23.56
C LEU A 60 -1.11 -5.32 -22.98
N ARG A 61 0.04 -5.14 -23.67
CA ARG A 61 1.07 -4.18 -23.24
C ARG A 61 0.53 -2.75 -23.20
N ALA A 62 -0.24 -2.34 -24.19
CA ALA A 62 -0.84 -1.01 -24.26
C ALA A 62 -1.78 -0.72 -23.08
N VAL A 63 -2.45 -1.73 -22.53
CA VAL A 63 -3.32 -1.59 -21.35
C VAL A 63 -2.52 -1.66 -20.04
N LEU A 64 -1.56 -2.59 -19.95
CA LEU A 64 -0.76 -2.78 -18.75
C LEU A 64 0.20 -1.61 -18.50
N TRP A 65 0.73 -1.01 -19.56
CA TRP A 65 1.72 0.05 -19.45
C TRP A 65 1.21 1.27 -18.65
N PRO A 66 0.05 1.88 -18.95
CA PRO A 66 -0.54 2.92 -18.11
C PRO A 66 -0.79 2.48 -16.67
N ALA A 67 -1.22 1.23 -16.45
CA ALA A 67 -1.45 0.70 -15.10
C ALA A 67 -0.14 0.64 -14.29
N MET A 68 0.97 0.24 -14.91
CA MET A 68 2.29 0.25 -14.27
C MET A 68 2.74 1.67 -13.90
N GLN A 69 2.34 2.68 -14.69
CA GLN A 69 2.66 4.08 -14.40
C GLN A 69 1.91 4.65 -13.19
N LEU A 70 0.88 3.97 -12.66
CA LEU A 70 0.22 4.40 -11.41
C LEU A 70 1.17 4.44 -10.21
N GLY A 71 2.24 3.64 -10.25
CA GLY A 71 3.31 3.66 -9.26
C GLY A 71 4.39 4.72 -9.50
N ASN A 72 4.30 5.50 -10.58
CA ASN A 72 5.31 6.48 -10.93
C ASN A 72 5.27 7.65 -9.95
N ARG A 73 6.44 8.12 -9.49
CA ARG A 73 6.55 9.26 -8.56
C ARG A 73 5.87 10.53 -9.08
N PHE A 74 5.87 10.77 -10.39
CA PHE A 74 5.21 11.93 -10.99
C PHE A 74 3.68 11.77 -10.98
N VAL A 75 3.18 10.56 -11.20
CA VAL A 75 1.74 10.26 -11.08
C VAL A 75 1.30 10.40 -9.61
N ALA A 76 2.10 9.92 -8.66
CA ALA A 76 1.85 10.12 -7.23
C ALA A 76 1.85 11.61 -6.84
N LEU A 77 2.77 12.43 -7.38
CA LEU A 77 2.77 13.87 -7.19
C LEU A 77 1.51 14.51 -7.79
N GLY A 78 1.11 14.12 -9.00
CA GLY A 78 -0.13 14.57 -9.63
C GLY A 78 -1.36 14.25 -8.78
N LEU A 79 -1.44 13.04 -8.21
CA LEU A 79 -2.50 12.66 -7.27
C LEU A 79 -2.52 13.58 -6.03
N VAL A 80 -1.36 13.86 -5.44
CA VAL A 80 -1.26 14.80 -4.30
C VAL A 80 -1.80 16.17 -4.68
N VAL A 81 -1.42 16.70 -5.84
CA VAL A 81 -1.91 18.00 -6.35
C VAL A 81 -3.43 17.98 -6.51
N VAL A 82 -4.01 16.95 -7.13
CA VAL A 82 -5.47 16.80 -7.29
C VAL A 82 -6.17 16.82 -5.94
N VAL A 83 -5.65 16.08 -4.95
CA VAL A 83 -6.24 16.02 -3.59
C VAL A 83 -6.11 17.37 -2.85
N VAL A 84 -5.01 18.11 -3.07
CA VAL A 84 -4.86 19.48 -2.55
C VAL A 84 -5.89 20.43 -3.16
N LEU A 85 -6.06 20.39 -4.49
CA LEU A 85 -7.03 21.21 -5.22
C LEU A 85 -8.48 20.89 -4.80
N ALA A 86 -8.76 19.65 -4.43
CA ALA A 86 -10.03 19.24 -3.83
C ALA A 86 -10.22 19.73 -2.37
N GLY A 87 -9.32 20.57 -1.84
CA GLY A 87 -9.37 21.11 -0.49
C GLY A 87 -8.97 20.12 0.62
N ARG A 88 -8.54 18.90 0.27
CA ARG A 88 -8.25 17.82 1.22
C ARG A 88 -6.77 17.79 1.62
N ARG A 89 -6.22 18.93 2.06
CA ARG A 89 -4.78 19.12 2.34
C ARG A 89 -4.18 18.08 3.31
N ARG A 90 -4.92 17.67 4.35
CA ARG A 90 -4.46 16.62 5.28
C ARG A 90 -4.29 15.27 4.59
N ALA A 91 -5.28 14.86 3.79
CA ALA A 91 -5.20 13.61 3.03
C ALA A 91 -4.07 13.65 2.01
N ALA A 92 -3.91 14.77 1.31
CA ALA A 92 -2.79 14.98 0.39
C ALA A 92 -1.43 14.84 1.09
N GLY A 93 -1.28 15.41 2.29
CA GLY A 93 -0.07 15.26 3.11
C GLY A 93 0.22 13.81 3.48
N VAL A 94 -0.79 13.05 3.89
CA VAL A 94 -0.65 11.61 4.21
C VAL A 94 -0.27 10.79 2.99
N ILE A 95 -0.95 10.99 1.86
CA ILE A 95 -0.65 10.29 0.60
C ILE A 95 0.76 10.63 0.12
N GLY A 96 1.12 11.91 0.12
CA GLY A 96 2.44 12.39 -0.30
C GLY A 96 3.56 11.83 0.60
N ALA A 97 3.37 11.87 1.92
CA ALA A 97 4.33 11.30 2.86
C ALA A 97 4.49 9.77 2.67
N ALA A 98 3.39 9.05 2.44
CA ALA A 98 3.43 7.61 2.19
C ALA A 98 4.13 7.26 0.88
N ALA A 99 3.81 7.96 -0.22
CA ALA A 99 4.45 7.77 -1.52
C ALA A 99 5.95 8.10 -1.47
N LEU A 100 6.31 9.23 -0.86
CA LEU A 100 7.71 9.63 -0.69
C LEU A 100 8.48 8.66 0.22
N GLY A 101 7.88 8.25 1.34
CA GLY A 101 8.46 7.27 2.24
C GLY A 101 8.70 5.92 1.55
N ALA A 102 7.74 5.44 0.77
CA ALA A 102 7.88 4.22 -0.02
C ALA A 102 8.97 4.34 -1.09
N TYR A 103 9.06 5.49 -1.77
CA TYR A 103 10.15 5.77 -2.71
C TYR A 103 11.52 5.66 -2.02
N LEU A 104 11.73 6.42 -0.94
CA LEU A 104 13.00 6.46 -0.21
C LEU A 104 13.37 5.08 0.36
N ALA A 105 12.42 4.37 0.97
CA ALA A 105 12.64 3.03 1.49
C ALA A 105 13.00 2.04 0.37
N SER A 106 12.30 2.07 -0.77
CA SER A 106 12.59 1.19 -1.89
C SER A 106 13.98 1.45 -2.49
N THR A 107 14.40 2.73 -2.57
CA THR A 107 15.72 3.13 -3.06
C THR A 107 16.82 2.69 -2.11
N ALA A 108 16.63 2.89 -0.80
CA ALA A 108 17.59 2.41 0.20
C ALA A 108 17.74 0.87 0.14
N LEU A 109 16.63 0.14 0.01
CA LEU A 109 16.65 -1.31 -0.15
C LEU A 109 17.34 -1.75 -1.45
N LYS A 110 17.12 -1.03 -2.55
CA LYS A 110 17.82 -1.28 -3.81
C LYS A 110 19.33 -1.16 -3.66
N LEU A 111 19.81 -0.10 -3.02
CA LEU A 111 21.23 0.12 -2.75
C LEU A 111 21.82 -0.96 -1.84
N LEU A 112 21.03 -1.47 -0.89
CA LEU A 112 21.48 -2.51 0.05
C LEU A 112 21.56 -3.89 -0.61
N VAL A 113 20.55 -4.25 -1.40
CA VAL A 113 20.46 -5.57 -2.04
C VAL A 113 21.38 -5.63 -3.27
N ASP A 114 21.45 -4.52 -4.02
CA ASP A 114 22.20 -4.36 -5.27
C ASP A 114 21.95 -5.51 -6.25
N ARG A 115 20.67 -5.86 -6.42
CA ARG A 115 20.27 -6.97 -7.28
C ARG A 115 20.39 -6.56 -8.76
N PRO A 116 21.16 -7.28 -9.59
CA PRO A 116 21.24 -6.99 -11.01
C PRO A 116 19.89 -7.24 -11.71
N ARG A 117 19.59 -6.41 -12.72
CA ARG A 117 18.45 -6.65 -13.63
C ARG A 117 18.75 -7.79 -14.58
N LEU A 118 17.70 -8.38 -15.13
CA LEU A 118 17.83 -9.34 -16.23
C LEU A 118 18.48 -8.63 -17.42
N ASP A 119 19.46 -9.28 -18.01
CA ASP A 119 20.11 -8.76 -19.21
C ASP A 119 19.06 -8.59 -20.33
N PRO A 120 18.95 -7.40 -20.95
CA PRO A 120 18.00 -7.17 -22.04
C PRO A 120 18.13 -8.16 -23.20
N THR A 121 19.32 -8.72 -23.43
CA THR A 121 19.56 -9.76 -24.45
C THR A 121 18.82 -11.06 -24.15
N VAL A 122 18.59 -11.36 -22.87
CA VAL A 122 17.87 -12.56 -22.40
C VAL A 122 16.35 -12.43 -22.63
N LEU A 123 15.85 -11.21 -22.82
CA LEU A 123 14.42 -10.89 -22.99
C LEU A 123 13.98 -10.85 -24.46
N GLY A 124 14.85 -11.14 -25.42
CA GLY A 124 14.51 -11.49 -26.81
C GLY A 124 14.00 -10.35 -27.71
N ARG A 125 13.12 -9.47 -27.22
CA ARG A 125 12.55 -8.34 -27.98
C ARG A 125 12.02 -7.24 -27.06
N ALA A 126 12.91 -6.43 -26.50
CA ALA A 126 12.59 -5.05 -26.17
C ALA A 126 13.87 -4.38 -25.69
N ARG A 127 14.21 -3.26 -26.35
CA ARG A 127 14.94 -2.18 -25.69
C ARG A 127 14.00 -1.64 -24.61
N TRP A 128 13.82 -2.37 -23.50
CA TRP A 128 13.45 -1.71 -22.27
C TRP A 128 14.53 -0.66 -22.09
N GLU A 129 14.16 0.62 -22.16
CA GLU A 129 15.08 1.74 -21.93
C GLU A 129 15.96 1.36 -20.75
N ALA A 130 17.28 1.45 -20.92
CA ALA A 130 18.23 0.88 -19.98
C ALA A 130 17.96 1.43 -18.57
N VAL A 131 17.21 0.68 -17.77
CA VAL A 131 16.92 1.06 -16.40
C VAL A 131 18.17 0.69 -15.62
N HIS A 132 19.01 1.68 -15.34
CA HIS A 132 20.31 1.49 -14.71
C HIS A 132 20.22 1.16 -13.21
N ASP A 133 19.02 1.23 -12.61
CA ASP A 133 18.83 0.95 -11.18
C ASP A 133 18.65 -0.55 -10.89
N ALA A 134 19.03 -0.96 -9.68
CA ALA A 134 18.81 -2.32 -9.16
C ALA A 134 17.36 -2.80 -9.32
N ALA A 135 17.21 -4.12 -9.50
CA ALA A 135 15.96 -4.78 -9.86
C ALA A 135 14.95 -4.88 -8.71
N LEU A 136 15.44 -4.94 -7.46
CA LEU A 136 14.64 -5.30 -6.29
C LEU A 136 14.89 -4.33 -5.13
N PRO A 137 13.84 -3.83 -4.47
CA PRO A 137 12.40 -3.94 -4.81
C PRO A 137 11.95 -3.04 -5.96
N SER A 138 10.76 -3.30 -6.52
CA SER A 138 10.13 -2.41 -7.51
C SER A 138 9.63 -1.13 -6.85
N THR A 139 10.26 0.00 -7.16
CA THR A 139 9.85 1.33 -6.66
C THR A 139 8.42 1.70 -7.09
N HIS A 140 8.01 1.35 -8.32
CA HIS A 140 6.64 1.61 -8.78
C HIS A 140 5.61 0.87 -7.94
N THR A 141 5.85 -0.42 -7.70
CA THR A 141 4.95 -1.24 -6.87
C THR A 141 4.88 -0.70 -5.45
N ALA A 142 6.02 -0.34 -4.85
CA ALA A 142 6.07 0.21 -3.50
C ALA A 142 5.24 1.50 -3.36
N ILE A 143 5.40 2.43 -4.30
CA ILE A 143 4.65 3.69 -4.32
C ILE A 143 3.16 3.43 -4.54
N ALA A 144 2.79 2.60 -5.52
CA ALA A 144 1.40 2.30 -5.84
C ALA A 144 0.66 1.67 -4.64
N VAL A 145 1.31 0.71 -3.96
CA VAL A 145 0.74 0.06 -2.76
C VAL A 145 0.59 1.06 -1.63
N ALA A 146 1.60 1.88 -1.34
CA ALA A 146 1.55 2.85 -0.25
C ALA A 146 0.48 3.95 -0.49
N ALA A 147 0.43 4.51 -1.69
CA ALA A 147 -0.57 5.51 -2.08
C ALA A 147 -1.98 4.91 -2.13
N GLY A 148 -2.13 3.71 -2.69
CA GLY A 148 -3.41 3.01 -2.77
C GLY A 148 -3.96 2.61 -1.40
N ALA A 149 -3.13 2.08 -0.51
CA ALA A 149 -3.54 1.72 0.85
C ALA A 149 -3.99 2.93 1.66
N THR A 150 -3.26 4.06 1.57
CA THR A 150 -3.64 5.30 2.27
C THR A 150 -4.93 5.90 1.72
N LEU A 151 -5.11 5.89 0.39
CA LEU A 151 -6.36 6.34 -0.23
C LEU A 151 -7.54 5.45 0.17
N GLY A 152 -7.39 4.13 0.09
CA GLY A 152 -8.43 3.16 0.46
C GLY A 152 -8.84 3.25 1.93
N ALA A 153 -7.86 3.42 2.84
CA ALA A 153 -8.15 3.65 4.25
C ALA A 153 -8.95 4.95 4.48
N GLY A 154 -8.61 6.02 3.75
CA GLY A 154 -9.35 7.28 3.80
C GLY A 154 -10.80 7.13 3.33
N ILE A 155 -11.04 6.38 2.25
CA ILE A 155 -12.38 6.10 1.73
C ILE A 155 -13.19 5.26 2.73
N ALA A 156 -12.60 4.20 3.27
CA ALA A 156 -13.26 3.33 4.24
C ALA A 156 -13.71 4.12 5.48
N LEU A 157 -12.85 5.00 6.01
CA LEU A 157 -13.19 5.87 7.13
C LEU A 157 -14.32 6.85 6.79
N ALA A 158 -14.32 7.41 5.58
CA ALA A 158 -15.40 8.29 5.13
C ALA A 158 -16.74 7.56 5.02
N VAL A 159 -16.75 6.33 4.50
CA VAL A 159 -17.96 5.50 4.40
C VAL A 159 -18.53 5.19 5.80
N VAL A 160 -17.68 4.82 6.76
CA VAL A 160 -18.10 4.57 8.15
C VAL A 160 -18.68 5.83 8.79
N ALA A 161 -18.09 7.01 8.51
CA ALA A 161 -18.60 8.27 9.04
C ALA A 161 -19.97 8.66 8.45
N ILE A 162 -20.23 8.34 7.18
CA ILE A 162 -21.52 8.61 6.50
C ILE A 162 -22.60 7.62 6.95
N ALA A 163 -22.25 6.34 7.11
CA ALA A 163 -23.20 5.31 7.52
C ALA A 163 -23.81 5.57 8.91
N GLY A 164 -23.13 6.35 9.75
CA GLY A 164 -23.56 6.66 11.11
C GLY A 164 -23.64 5.40 12.00
N PRO A 165 -23.94 5.56 13.30
CA PRO A 165 -24.38 4.43 14.09
C PRO A 165 -25.72 3.90 13.53
N PRO A 166 -25.99 2.58 13.62
CA PRO A 166 -27.33 2.07 13.31
C PRO A 166 -28.36 2.85 14.16
N PRO A 167 -29.53 3.18 13.60
CA PRO A 167 -30.56 3.87 14.35
C PRO A 167 -30.82 3.10 15.65
N THR A 168 -30.80 3.80 16.78
CA THR A 168 -31.17 3.18 18.05
C THR A 168 -32.57 2.64 17.88
N PRO A 169 -32.81 1.33 18.15
CA PRO A 169 -34.14 0.78 18.06
C PRO A 169 -35.05 1.66 18.91
N HIS A 170 -36.11 2.20 18.30
CA HIS A 170 -37.13 2.89 19.07
C HIS A 170 -37.59 1.90 20.14
N PRO A 171 -37.64 2.30 21.43
CA PRO A 171 -38.26 1.46 22.43
C PRO A 171 -39.67 1.17 21.90
N THR A 172 -39.90 -0.07 21.50
CA THR A 172 -41.24 -0.55 21.18
C THR A 172 -41.98 -0.33 22.47
N GLY A 173 -42.80 0.72 22.52
CA GLY A 173 -43.51 1.09 23.72
C GLY A 173 -44.11 -0.18 24.28
N GLU A 174 -43.68 -0.54 25.50
CA GLU A 174 -44.43 -1.48 26.29
C GLU A 174 -45.86 -0.95 26.26
N ASP A 175 -46.73 -1.72 25.62
CA ASP A 175 -48.14 -1.40 25.51
C ASP A 175 -48.64 -1.12 26.93
N PRO A 176 -49.05 0.12 27.26
CA PRO A 176 -49.43 0.50 28.62
C PRO A 176 -50.72 -0.19 29.11
N ARG A 177 -51.19 -1.22 28.40
CA ARG A 177 -52.42 -1.98 28.66
C ARG A 177 -52.19 -3.43 29.08
N ARG A 178 -50.95 -3.85 29.39
CA ARG A 178 -50.68 -5.18 29.99
C ARG A 178 -50.44 -5.11 31.49
#